data_AF-A0A1N7CQD7-F1
#
_entry.id   AF-A0A1N7CQD7-F1
#
_cell.length_a   1.000
_cell.length_b   1.000
_cell.length_c   1.000
_cell.angle_alpha   90.00
_cell.angle_beta   90.00
_cell.angle_gamma   90.00
#
_symmetry.space_group_name_H-M   'P 1'
#
loop_
_entity.id
_entity.type
_entity.pdbx_description
1 polymer ?
#
loop_
_entity_poly.entity_id
_entity_poly.type
_entity_poly.pdbx_seq_one_letter_code
_entity_poly.pdbx_strand_id
1 'polypeptide(L)'
;MIVDRPESHFIFVVPLDHVEYRYNYINLRGEPLTNKQYLEHWGKWLVFGLREEVEELARKLDPFVEEKKIPAVKYDRKLITEFQLNRCVMCVYCHDETKDEVWEILAALGVKDKAWMYERETLEKWLPGGVNLEKWIQGRGLDHEQAERVRADARAKFTKMFADKNEIFTGVYQ
;
A
#
# COMPACT_ATOMS: atom_id res chain seq x y z
N MET A 1 -13.00 -7.52 -5.34
CA MET A 1 -13.16 -6.76 -6.61
C MET A 1 -11.87 -6.03 -7.03
N ILE A 2 -11.54 -6.03 -8.32
CA ILE A 2 -10.45 -5.20 -8.90
C ILE A 2 -10.97 -3.81 -9.28
N VAL A 3 -10.34 -2.76 -8.77
CA VAL A 3 -10.67 -1.35 -9.00
C VAL A 3 -9.54 -0.68 -9.78
N ASP A 4 -9.80 -0.45 -11.07
CA ASP A 4 -8.90 0.20 -12.01
C ASP A 4 -9.38 1.64 -12.28
N ARG A 5 -8.68 2.63 -11.71
CA ARG A 5 -8.95 4.06 -11.92
C ARG A 5 -7.83 4.69 -12.76
N PRO A 6 -8.08 5.16 -13.99
CA PRO A 6 -7.04 5.64 -14.92
C PRO A 6 -6.11 6.72 -14.35
N GLU A 7 -6.63 7.57 -13.45
CA GLU A 7 -5.92 8.64 -12.77
C GLU A 7 -4.96 8.16 -11.68
N SER A 8 -5.09 6.91 -11.23
CA SER A 8 -4.24 6.34 -10.18
C SER A 8 -2.99 5.65 -10.74
N HIS A 9 -1.88 5.82 -10.03
CA HIS A 9 -0.64 5.09 -10.26
C HIS A 9 -0.77 3.58 -9.94
N PHE A 10 -1.77 3.21 -9.14
CA PHE A 10 -1.98 1.85 -8.66
C PHE A 10 -3.35 1.33 -9.08
N ILE A 11 -3.43 0.02 -9.25
CA ILE A 11 -4.68 -0.72 -9.34
C ILE A 11 -4.90 -1.42 -8.00
N PHE A 12 -6.13 -1.42 -7.52
CA PHE A 12 -6.49 -1.98 -6.22
C PHE A 12 -7.29 -3.26 -6.37
N VAL A 13 -7.11 -4.18 -5.43
CA VAL A 13 -8.04 -5.29 -5.19
C VAL A 13 -8.55 -5.10 -3.78
N VAL A 14 -9.84 -4.82 -3.65
CA VAL A 14 -10.51 -4.55 -2.38
C VAL A 14 -11.82 -5.31 -2.32
N PRO A 15 -12.34 -5.64 -1.13
CA PRO A 15 -13.65 -6.28 -1.01
C PRO A 15 -14.74 -5.37 -1.57
N LEU A 16 -15.78 -5.92 -2.20
CA LEU A 16 -16.91 -5.12 -2.70
C LEU A 16 -17.51 -4.25 -1.59
N ASP A 17 -17.59 -4.78 -0.37
CA ASP A 17 -18.11 -4.08 0.79
C ASP A 17 -17.34 -2.79 1.14
N HIS A 18 -16.06 -2.72 0.76
CA HIS A 18 -15.26 -1.50 0.95
C HIS A 18 -15.67 -0.38 -0.01
N VAL A 19 -16.13 -0.75 -1.21
CA VAL A 19 -16.48 0.19 -2.27
C VAL A 19 -17.92 0.66 -2.13
N GLU A 20 -18.84 -0.29 -1.90
CA GLU A 20 -20.29 -0.04 -1.93
C GLU A 20 -20.91 0.23 -0.54
N TYR A 21 -20.21 -0.17 0.54
CA TYR A 21 -20.72 -0.05 1.91
C TYR A 21 -19.74 0.70 2.82
N ARG A 22 -19.81 0.45 4.13
CA ARG A 22 -18.99 1.12 5.15
C ARG A 22 -17.83 0.25 5.67
N TYR A 23 -17.47 -0.80 4.96
CA TYR A 23 -16.40 -1.68 5.41
C TYR A 23 -15.04 -1.01 5.24
N ASN A 24 -14.27 -0.91 6.33
CA ASN A 24 -12.89 -0.45 6.27
C ASN A 24 -11.97 -1.68 6.21
N TYR A 25 -11.26 -1.90 5.11
CA TYR A 25 -10.32 -3.03 5.01
C TYR A 25 -9.13 -2.90 5.97
N ILE A 26 -8.88 -1.72 6.55
CA ILE A 26 -7.84 -1.52 7.57
C ILE A 26 -8.41 -1.90 8.94
N ASN A 27 -8.44 -3.20 9.19
CA ASN A 27 -9.01 -3.79 10.41
C ASN A 27 -8.25 -5.06 10.83
N LEU A 28 -8.42 -5.44 12.08
CA LEU A 28 -8.09 -6.78 12.57
C LEU A 28 -9.40 -7.51 12.91
N ARG A 29 -9.69 -8.60 12.18
CA ARG A 29 -10.88 -9.44 12.41
C ARG A 29 -12.20 -8.65 12.46
N GLY A 30 -12.31 -7.62 11.62
CA GLY A 30 -13.49 -6.76 11.52
C GLY A 30 -13.44 -5.49 12.39
N GLU A 31 -12.51 -5.41 13.35
CA GLU A 31 -12.36 -4.22 14.20
C GLU A 31 -11.41 -3.19 13.55
N PRO A 32 -11.90 -1.98 13.20
CA PRO A 32 -11.07 -0.97 12.55
C PRO A 32 -9.89 -0.53 13.42
N LEU A 33 -8.75 -0.26 12.78
CA LEU A 33 -7.56 0.17 13.50
C LEU A 33 -7.58 1.69 13.73
N THR A 34 -7.12 2.11 14.90
CA THR A 34 -6.73 3.51 15.15
C THR A 34 -5.45 3.88 14.40
N ASN A 35 -5.17 5.18 14.27
CA ASN A 35 -3.90 5.71 13.75
C ASN A 35 -2.68 5.09 14.43
N LYS A 36 -2.72 4.93 15.76
CA LYS A 36 -1.64 4.27 16.50
C LYS A 36 -1.49 2.81 16.08
N GLN A 37 -2.57 2.04 16.11
CA GLN A 37 -2.55 0.61 15.76
C GLN A 37 -2.13 0.38 14.30
N TYR A 38 -2.57 1.25 13.39
CA TYR A 38 -2.15 1.22 11.99
C TYR A 38 -0.62 1.31 11.85
N LEU A 39 0.01 2.29 12.51
CA LEU A 39 1.46 2.47 12.45
C LEU A 39 2.23 1.37 13.21
N GLU A 40 1.64 0.79 14.25
CA GLU A 40 2.27 -0.25 15.06
C GLU A 40 2.22 -1.63 14.39
N HIS A 41 1.11 -1.96 13.73
CA HIS A 41 0.80 -3.34 13.32
C HIS A 41 0.41 -3.52 11.86
N TRP A 42 -0.06 -2.47 11.17
CA TRP A 42 -0.43 -2.61 9.76
C TRP A 42 0.82 -2.64 8.88
N GLY A 43 0.84 -3.58 7.95
CA GLY A 43 1.94 -3.75 7.03
C GLY A 43 1.51 -4.46 5.76
N LYS A 44 2.51 -4.90 5.01
CA LYS A 44 2.31 -5.51 3.71
C LYS A 44 3.46 -6.42 3.34
N TRP A 45 3.12 -7.48 2.61
CA TRP A 45 4.07 -8.20 1.78
C TRP A 45 4.29 -7.45 0.47
N LEU A 46 5.56 -7.24 0.13
CA LEU A 46 6.00 -6.74 -1.17
C LEU A 46 6.34 -7.92 -2.06
N VAL A 47 5.66 -8.00 -3.20
CA VAL A 47 5.86 -8.98 -4.26
C VAL A 47 6.33 -8.24 -5.50
N PHE A 48 7.39 -8.74 -6.14
CA PHE A 48 7.98 -8.13 -7.32
C PHE A 48 7.81 -9.03 -8.53
N GLY A 49 7.38 -8.45 -9.66
CA GLY A 49 7.20 -9.20 -10.89
C GLY A 49 7.08 -8.30 -12.10
N LEU A 50 6.91 -8.91 -13.26
CA LEU A 50 6.47 -8.23 -14.48
C LEU A 50 5.02 -7.77 -14.32
N ARG A 51 4.59 -6.84 -15.17
CA ARG A 51 3.25 -6.25 -15.10
C ARG A 51 2.16 -7.31 -15.24
N GLU A 52 2.36 -8.27 -16.13
CA GLU A 52 1.43 -9.36 -16.42
C GLU A 52 1.37 -10.36 -15.26
N GLU A 53 2.51 -10.66 -14.65
CA GLU A 53 2.63 -11.56 -13.50
C GLU A 53 1.87 -11.00 -12.28
N VAL A 54 2.03 -9.70 -11.98
CA VAL A 54 1.28 -9.08 -10.87
C VAL A 54 -0.21 -8.96 -11.19
N GLU A 55 -0.61 -8.82 -12.46
CA GLU A 55 -2.03 -8.83 -12.84
C GLU A 55 -2.67 -10.20 -12.66
N GLU A 56 -1.97 -11.24 -13.09
CA GLU A 56 -2.43 -12.61 -12.95
C GLU A 56 -2.55 -12.99 -11.47
N LEU A 57 -1.56 -12.61 -10.67
CA LEU A 57 -1.62 -12.79 -9.22
C LEU A 57 -2.79 -12.00 -8.61
N ALA A 58 -3.05 -10.77 -9.04
CA ALA A 58 -4.18 -9.98 -8.56
C ALA A 58 -5.52 -10.67 -8.81
N ARG A 59 -5.72 -11.26 -10.01
CA ARG A 59 -6.91 -12.07 -10.31
C ARG A 59 -7.04 -13.31 -9.42
N LYS A 60 -5.93 -13.97 -9.10
CA LYS A 60 -5.92 -15.12 -8.19
C LYS A 60 -6.18 -14.75 -6.73
N LEU A 61 -5.79 -13.53 -6.33
CA LEU A 61 -6.00 -13.00 -4.98
C LEU A 61 -7.41 -12.45 -4.77
N ASP A 62 -8.10 -12.03 -5.83
CA ASP A 62 -9.45 -11.42 -5.75
C ASP A 62 -10.45 -12.24 -4.91
N PRO A 63 -10.57 -13.57 -5.04
CA PRO A 63 -11.45 -14.36 -4.17
C PRO A 63 -11.06 -14.31 -2.69
N PHE A 64 -9.76 -14.33 -2.37
CA PHE A 64 -9.29 -14.24 -0.98
C PHE A 64 -9.52 -12.86 -0.38
N VAL A 65 -9.51 -11.83 -1.22
CA VAL A 65 -9.86 -10.47 -0.82
C VAL A 65 -11.35 -10.36 -0.56
N GLU A 66 -12.18 -10.90 -1.46
CA GLU A 66 -13.64 -10.88 -1.28
C GLU A 66 -14.08 -11.67 -0.03
N GLU A 67 -13.41 -12.79 0.25
CA GLU A 67 -13.60 -13.57 1.48
C GLU A 67 -12.99 -12.94 2.74
N LYS A 68 -12.36 -11.75 2.62
CA LYS A 68 -11.71 -10.99 3.71
C LYS A 68 -10.57 -11.76 4.41
N LYS A 69 -10.01 -12.79 3.78
CA LYS A 69 -8.79 -13.47 4.21
C LYS A 69 -7.56 -12.62 3.94
N ILE A 70 -7.59 -11.83 2.86
CA ILE A 70 -6.61 -10.79 2.55
C ILE A 70 -7.35 -9.46 2.57
N PRO A 71 -7.02 -8.53 3.47
CA PRO A 71 -7.75 -7.26 3.57
C PRO A 71 -7.78 -6.44 2.28
N ALA A 72 -6.64 -6.23 1.65
CA ALA A 72 -6.52 -5.50 0.39
C ALA A 72 -5.20 -5.79 -0.32
N VAL A 73 -5.19 -5.57 -1.63
CA VAL A 73 -3.99 -5.59 -2.46
C VAL A 73 -3.93 -4.29 -3.26
N LYS A 74 -2.73 -3.78 -3.50
CA LYS A 74 -2.50 -2.79 -4.55
C LYS A 74 -1.29 -3.20 -5.38
N TYR A 75 -1.28 -2.86 -6.65
CA TYR A 75 -0.13 -3.11 -7.52
C TYR A 75 0.06 -2.00 -8.53
N ASP A 76 1.29 -1.88 -9.01
CA ASP A 76 1.65 -0.85 -9.98
C ASP A 76 0.87 -1.02 -11.29
N ARG A 77 0.26 0.06 -11.77
CA ARG A 77 -0.38 0.09 -13.11
C ARG A 77 0.64 -0.12 -14.22
N LYS A 78 1.85 0.40 -14.03
CA LYS A 78 2.99 0.36 -14.96
C LYS A 78 4.27 0.50 -14.15
N LEU A 79 5.41 0.18 -14.76
CA LEU A 79 6.72 0.40 -14.15
C LEU A 79 6.87 1.84 -13.64
N ILE A 80 7.27 1.99 -12.39
CA ILE A 80 7.61 3.29 -11.81
C ILE A 80 9.11 3.52 -12.01
N THR A 81 9.44 4.20 -13.10
CA THR A 81 10.80 4.41 -13.59
C THR A 81 11.71 5.14 -12.61
N GLU A 82 11.14 6.01 -11.78
CA GLU A 82 11.82 6.81 -10.77
C GLU A 82 12.53 5.95 -9.72
N PHE A 83 12.02 4.73 -9.48
CA PHE A 83 12.62 3.79 -8.55
C PHE A 83 13.61 2.82 -9.19
N GLN A 84 13.72 2.80 -10.53
CA GLN A 84 14.68 1.99 -11.30
C GLN A 84 14.67 0.49 -10.95
N LEU A 85 13.51 -0.05 -10.56
CA LEU A 85 13.38 -1.45 -10.13
C LEU A 85 13.29 -2.44 -11.30
N ASN A 86 12.98 -1.95 -12.52
CA ASN A 86 12.71 -2.77 -13.71
C ASN A 86 11.67 -3.89 -13.47
N ARG A 87 10.82 -3.72 -12.45
CA ARG A 87 9.75 -4.63 -12.03
C ARG A 87 8.61 -3.81 -11.44
N CYS A 88 7.40 -4.32 -11.56
CA CYS A 88 6.24 -3.84 -10.82
C CYS A 88 6.26 -4.38 -9.40
N VAL A 89 5.71 -3.59 -8.48
CA VAL A 89 5.50 -3.95 -7.08
C VAL A 89 4.01 -4.20 -6.85
N MET A 90 3.72 -5.31 -6.20
CA MET A 90 2.43 -5.59 -5.55
C MET A 90 2.62 -5.52 -4.04
N CYS A 91 1.73 -4.83 -3.36
CA CYS A 91 1.62 -4.77 -1.91
C CYS A 91 0.37 -5.54 -1.49
N VAL A 92 0.56 -6.58 -0.69
CA VAL A 92 -0.54 -7.39 -0.11
C VAL A 92 -0.63 -7.02 1.37
N TYR A 93 -1.68 -6.30 1.74
CA TYR A 93 -1.82 -5.70 3.06
C TYR A 93 -2.40 -6.65 4.08
N CYS A 94 -1.91 -6.58 5.32
CA CYS A 94 -2.54 -7.22 6.46
C CYS A 94 -2.01 -6.66 7.79
N HIS A 95 -2.66 -7.08 8.87
CA HIS A 95 -2.13 -6.95 10.22
C HIS A 95 -0.96 -7.91 10.40
N ASP A 96 0.03 -7.54 11.20
CA ASP A 96 1.21 -8.39 11.42
C ASP A 96 0.89 -9.72 12.13
N GLU A 97 -0.12 -9.75 13.00
CA GLU A 97 -0.69 -10.99 13.56
C GLU A 97 -1.16 -12.02 12.51
N THR A 98 -1.63 -11.57 11.33
CA THR A 98 -2.14 -12.46 10.28
C THR A 98 -1.18 -12.60 9.10
N LYS A 99 0.03 -12.03 9.19
CA LYS A 99 0.98 -11.99 8.06
C LYS A 99 1.41 -13.37 7.58
N ASP A 100 1.50 -14.35 8.48
CA ASP A 100 1.95 -15.70 8.14
C ASP A 100 0.83 -16.47 7.42
N GLU A 101 -0.43 -16.31 7.84
CA GLU A 101 -1.61 -16.84 7.13
C GLU A 101 -1.71 -16.26 5.71
N VAL A 102 -1.52 -14.94 5.57
CA VAL A 102 -1.49 -14.28 4.25
C VAL A 102 -0.31 -14.77 3.42
N TRP A 103 0.84 -15.04 4.04
CA TRP A 103 1.99 -15.60 3.34
C TRP A 103 1.71 -17.02 2.82
N GLU A 104 1.04 -17.87 3.59
CA GLU A 104 0.68 -19.22 3.13
C GLU A 104 -0.17 -19.19 1.87
N ILE A 105 -1.13 -18.25 1.78
CA ILE A 105 -1.92 -18.02 0.57
C ILE A 105 -1.00 -17.62 -0.60
N LEU A 106 -0.10 -16.65 -0.40
CA LEU A 106 0.82 -16.20 -1.45
C LEU A 106 1.76 -17.31 -1.92
N ALA A 107 2.31 -18.09 -0.98
CA ALA A 107 3.18 -19.22 -1.28
C ALA A 107 2.45 -20.32 -2.06
N ALA A 108 1.20 -20.63 -1.70
CA ALA A 108 0.36 -21.57 -2.42
C ALA A 108 0.05 -21.11 -3.86
N LEU A 109 0.02 -19.79 -4.10
CA LEU A 109 -0.13 -19.20 -5.43
C LEU A 109 1.20 -19.07 -6.20
N GLY A 110 2.30 -19.58 -5.65
CA GLY A 110 3.60 -19.67 -6.32
C GLY A 110 4.53 -18.47 -6.10
N VAL A 111 4.19 -17.56 -5.19
CA VAL A 111 5.10 -16.46 -4.80
C VAL A 111 6.30 -17.05 -4.03
N LYS A 112 7.51 -16.75 -4.50
CA LYS A 112 8.76 -17.30 -3.92
C LYS A 112 9.54 -16.26 -3.12
N ASP A 113 9.63 -15.05 -3.65
CA ASP A 113 10.34 -13.95 -3.03
C ASP A 113 9.36 -12.99 -2.36
N LYS A 114 9.71 -12.53 -1.15
CA LYS A 114 8.88 -11.61 -0.37
C LYS A 114 9.75 -10.66 0.44
N ALA A 115 9.23 -9.47 0.69
CA ALA A 115 9.72 -8.60 1.75
C ALA A 115 8.52 -8.11 2.57
N TRP A 116 8.62 -8.17 3.90
CA TRP A 116 7.65 -7.54 4.77
C TRP A 116 8.02 -6.07 5.00
N MET A 117 7.02 -5.19 5.07
CA MET A 117 7.23 -3.78 5.41
C MET A 117 6.05 -3.26 6.23
N TYR A 118 6.33 -2.59 7.34
CA TYR A 118 5.32 -1.90 8.11
C TYR A 118 4.93 -0.56 7.46
N GLU A 119 3.72 -0.07 7.75
CA GLU A 119 3.31 1.25 7.26
C GLU A 119 4.10 2.39 7.87
N ARG A 120 4.53 2.28 9.14
CA ARG A 120 5.46 3.26 9.75
C ARG A 120 6.74 3.42 8.93
N GLU A 121 7.31 2.31 8.45
CA GLU A 121 8.53 2.32 7.64
C GLU A 121 8.26 2.92 6.26
N THR A 122 7.08 2.67 5.70
CA THR A 122 6.65 3.30 4.44
C THR A 122 6.54 4.82 4.62
N LEU A 123 5.94 5.26 5.72
CA LEU A 123 5.78 6.68 6.05
C LEU A 123 7.14 7.36 6.20
N GLU A 124 8.08 6.77 6.94
CA GLU A 124 9.45 7.28 7.08
C GLU A 124 10.14 7.48 5.72
N LYS A 125 9.93 6.55 4.78
CA LYS A 125 10.50 6.65 3.43
C LYS A 125 9.87 7.76 2.58
N TRP A 126 8.64 8.19 2.89
CA TRP A 126 7.90 9.22 2.17
C TRP A 126 7.87 10.58 2.87
N LEU A 127 8.39 10.69 4.10
CA LEU A 127 8.65 11.97 4.76
C LEU A 127 9.84 12.71 4.12
N PRO A 128 10.00 14.02 4.36
CA PRO A 128 11.18 14.77 3.93
C PRO A 128 12.50 14.12 4.34
N GLY A 129 13.42 13.94 3.40
CA GLY A 129 14.67 13.19 3.59
C GLY A 129 14.53 11.67 3.49
N GLY A 130 13.30 11.16 3.38
CA GLY A 130 13.01 9.75 3.14
C GLY A 130 13.38 9.32 1.72
N VAL A 131 13.96 8.13 1.59
CA VAL A 131 14.53 7.64 0.32
C VAL A 131 13.52 7.62 -0.84
N ASN A 132 12.24 7.36 -0.60
CA ASN A 132 11.26 7.30 -1.68
C ASN A 132 10.88 8.69 -2.16
N LEU A 133 10.65 9.62 -1.25
CA LEU A 133 10.31 11.00 -1.59
C LEU A 133 11.45 11.67 -2.37
N GLU A 134 12.68 11.50 -1.91
CA GLU A 134 13.84 12.11 -2.57
C GLU A 134 14.10 11.51 -3.96
N LYS A 135 13.97 10.19 -4.12
CA LYS A 135 14.02 9.56 -5.44
C LYS A 135 12.90 10.02 -6.36
N TRP A 136 11.69 10.22 -5.84
CA TRP A 136 10.57 10.73 -6.62
C TRP A 136 10.83 12.16 -7.11
N ILE A 137 11.27 13.06 -6.23
CA ILE A 137 11.64 14.44 -6.57
C ILE A 137 12.74 14.45 -7.65
N GLN A 138 13.81 13.68 -7.43
CA GLN A 138 14.92 13.59 -8.37
C GLN A 138 14.49 13.00 -9.72
N GLY A 139 13.74 11.90 -9.71
CA GLY A 139 13.26 11.21 -10.90
C GLY A 139 12.30 12.06 -11.74
N ARG A 140 11.60 13.02 -11.11
CA ARG A 140 10.73 13.99 -11.77
C ARG A 140 11.46 15.24 -12.28
N GLY A 141 12.74 15.40 -11.95
CA GLY A 141 13.53 16.56 -12.37
C GLY A 141 12.97 17.88 -11.84
N LEU A 142 12.36 17.86 -10.65
CA LEU A 142 11.79 19.06 -10.05
C LEU A 142 12.88 20.06 -9.69
N ASP A 143 12.59 21.34 -9.88
CA ASP A 143 13.47 22.41 -9.40
C ASP A 143 13.45 22.52 -7.87
N HIS A 144 14.32 23.39 -7.32
CA HIS A 144 14.44 23.55 -5.87
C HIS A 144 13.12 23.98 -5.21
N GLU A 145 12.39 24.91 -5.80
CA GLU A 145 11.16 25.43 -5.22
C GLU A 145 10.05 24.37 -5.24
N GLN A 146 9.92 23.65 -6.35
CA GLN A 146 8.99 22.53 -6.51
C GLN A 146 9.31 21.40 -5.53
N ALA A 147 10.60 21.07 -5.37
CA ALA A 147 11.05 20.05 -4.44
C ALA A 147 10.71 20.41 -2.98
N GLU A 148 10.97 21.65 -2.58
CA GLU A 148 10.62 22.13 -1.23
C GLU A 148 9.11 22.13 -0.98
N ARG A 149 8.29 22.50 -1.97
CA ARG A 149 6.83 22.38 -1.89
C ARG A 149 6.40 20.93 -1.67
N VAL A 150 6.93 19.99 -2.44
CA VAL A 150 6.62 18.56 -2.29
C VAL A 150 7.01 18.03 -0.89
N ARG A 151 8.17 18.43 -0.37
CA ARG A 151 8.59 18.07 1.00
C ARG A 151 7.67 18.67 2.06
N ALA A 152 7.31 19.95 1.93
CA ALA A 152 6.40 20.62 2.84
C ALA A 152 5.00 19.98 2.84
N ASP A 153 4.47 19.67 1.65
CA ASP A 153 3.18 19.03 1.47
C ASP A 153 3.16 17.63 2.09
N ALA A 154 4.20 16.82 1.85
CA ALA A 154 4.34 15.50 2.46
C ALA A 154 4.31 15.61 4.00
N ARG A 155 5.10 16.53 4.58
CA ARG A 155 5.13 16.76 6.03
C ARG A 155 3.78 17.18 6.57
N ALA A 156 3.12 18.14 5.93
CA ALA A 156 1.82 18.65 6.36
C ALA A 156 0.74 17.57 6.30
N LYS A 157 0.71 16.79 5.20
CA LYS A 157 -0.23 15.69 5.00
C LYS A 157 -0.11 14.64 6.10
N PHE A 158 1.10 14.14 6.37
CA PHE A 158 1.30 13.10 7.39
C PHE A 158 1.10 13.62 8.82
N THR A 159 1.53 14.85 9.12
CA THR A 159 1.28 15.48 10.43
C THR A 159 -0.22 15.58 10.70
N LYS A 160 -1.01 16.03 9.73
CA LYS A 160 -2.46 16.15 9.85
C LYS A 160 -3.13 14.77 10.00
N MET A 161 -2.71 13.82 9.17
CA MET A 161 -3.29 12.47 9.11
C MET A 161 -3.15 11.69 10.42
N PHE A 162 -2.01 11.84 11.10
CA PHE A 162 -1.70 11.11 12.34
C PHE A 162 -1.73 12.02 13.58
N ALA A 163 -2.45 13.15 13.51
CA ALA A 163 -2.55 14.12 14.60
C ALA A 163 -3.26 13.53 15.84
N ASP A 164 -4.37 12.81 15.62
CA ASP A 164 -5.06 12.07 16.68
C ASP A 164 -4.71 10.58 16.59
N LYS A 165 -4.04 10.08 17.63
CA LYS A 165 -3.60 8.68 17.71
C LYS A 165 -4.77 7.69 17.85
N ASN A 166 -5.91 8.13 18.36
CA ASN A 166 -7.08 7.31 18.65
C ASN A 166 -8.15 7.39 17.56
N GLU A 167 -7.99 8.27 16.57
CA GLU A 167 -8.87 8.32 15.40
C GLU A 167 -8.75 7.03 14.58
N ILE A 168 -9.88 6.52 14.09
CA ILE A 168 -9.91 5.35 13.20
C ILE A 168 -9.26 5.72 11.87
N PHE A 169 -8.23 4.96 11.49
CA PHE A 169 -7.55 5.21 10.23
C PHE A 169 -8.37 4.67 9.06
N THR A 170 -8.73 5.55 8.13
CA THR A 170 -9.59 5.25 6.97
C THR A 170 -8.83 5.22 5.65
N GLY A 171 -7.50 5.27 5.70
CA GLY A 171 -6.63 5.24 4.53
C GLY A 171 -6.05 6.61 4.19
N VAL A 172 -5.01 6.57 3.35
CA VAL A 172 -4.42 7.78 2.77
C VAL A 172 -5.34 8.20 1.62
N TYR A 173 -5.98 9.38 1.70
CA TYR A 173 -6.63 9.99 0.53
C TYR A 173 -5.64 9.97 -0.65
N GLN A 174 -6.00 9.25 -1.70
CA GLN A 174 -5.28 9.16 -2.98
C GLN A 174 -6.06 9.92 -4.03
#